data_AF-A0A525WE69-F1
#
_entry.id   AF-A0A525WE69-F1
#
_cell.length_a   1.000
_cell.length_b   1.000
_cell.length_c   1.000
_cell.angle_alpha   90.00
_cell.angle_beta   90.00
_cell.angle_gamma   90.00
#
_symmetry.space_group_name_H-M   'P 1'
#
loop_
_entity.id
_entity.type
_entity.pdbx_description
1 polymer ?
#
loop_
_entity_poly.entity_id
_entity_poly.type
_entity_poly.pdbx_seq_one_letter_code
_entity_poly.pdbx_strand_id
1 'polypeptide(L)' 'MPMYDYKCLDCGKESLVVLTLKQHETDKVTCPKCGSGKMQQL' A
#
# COMPACT_ATOMS: atom_id res chain seq x y z
N MET A 1 -13.22 -7.16 -6.47
CA MET A 1 -12.36 -6.03 -6.07
C MET A 1 -10.93 -6.50 -6.14
N PRO A 2 -10.06 -5.87 -6.93
CA PRO A 2 -8.66 -6.27 -7.00
C PRO A 2 -8.00 -6.04 -5.64
N MET A 3 -7.31 -7.07 -5.15
CA MET A 3 -6.46 -6.97 -3.97
C MET A 3 -5.04 -6.79 -4.46
N TYR A 4 -4.35 -5.81 -3.90
CA TYR A 4 -2.97 -5.53 -4.24
C TYR A 4 -2.12 -5.75 -3.00
N ASP A 5 -1.07 -6.54 -3.13
CA ASP A 5 -0.09 -6.69 -2.08
C ASP A 5 0.81 -5.46 -2.06
N TYR A 6 0.87 -4.78 -0.94
CA TYR A 6 1.79 -3.67 -0.71
C TYR A 6 2.77 -4.02 0.39
N LYS A 7 4.05 -3.92 0.08
CA LYS A 7 5.14 -4.02 1.03
C LYS A 7 5.66 -2.64 1.38
N CYS A 8 5.63 -2.30 2.66
CA CYS A 8 6.30 -1.10 3.12
C CYS A 8 7.82 -1.29 3.06
N LEU A 9 8.51 -0.40 2.35
CA LEU A 9 9.96 -0.46 2.22
C LEU A 9 10.70 0.01 3.48
N ASP A 10 10.06 0.80 4.35
CA ASP A 10 10.67 1.27 5.59
C ASP A 10 10.58 0.25 6.73
N CYS A 11 9.40 -0.36 6.93
CA CYS A 11 9.21 -1.34 8.01
C CYS A 11 9.26 -2.80 7.54
N GLY A 12 9.35 -3.04 6.24
CA GLY A 12 9.42 -4.36 5.62
C GLY A 12 8.13 -5.17 5.68
N LYS A 13 7.02 -4.59 6.17
CA LYS A 13 5.76 -5.30 6.37
C LYS A 13 4.90 -5.32 5.12
N GLU A 14 4.38 -6.51 4.83
CA GLU A 14 3.43 -6.77 3.77
C GLU A 14 2.01 -6.51 4.26
N SER A 15 1.22 -5.85 3.42
CA SER A 15 -0.14 -5.42 3.68
C SER A 15 -0.96 -5.67 2.43
N LEU A 16 -1.97 -6.54 2.54
CA LEU A 16 -2.97 -6.71 1.49
C LEU A 16 -3.89 -5.49 1.52
N VAL A 17 -3.79 -4.63 0.51
CA VAL A 17 -4.62 -3.44 0.40
C VAL A 17 -5.66 -3.67 -0.69
N VAL A 18 -6.92 -3.65 -0.29
CA VAL A 18 -8.03 -3.69 -1.24
C VAL A 18 -8.25 -2.28 -1.75
N LEU A 19 -7.81 -2.02 -2.98
CA LEU A 19 -7.96 -0.72 -3.63
C LEU A 19 -8.95 -0.82 -4.79
N THR A 20 -9.76 0.21 -4.91
CA THR A 20 -10.47 0.49 -6.16
C THR A 20 -9.54 1.23 -7.12
N LEU A 21 -9.80 1.16 -8.43
CA LEU A 21 -9.04 1.88 -9.46
C LEU A 21 -8.78 3.35 -9.11
N LYS A 22 -9.80 4.03 -8.56
CA LYS A 22 -9.68 5.43 -8.10
C LYS A 22 -8.68 5.60 -6.96
N GLN A 23 -8.63 4.67 -6.01
CA GLN A 23 -7.71 4.74 -4.88
C GLN A 23 -6.27 4.45 -5.32
N HIS A 24 -6.09 3.54 -6.30
CA HIS A 24 -4.80 3.31 -6.94
C HIS A 24 -4.32 4.55 -7.72
N GLU A 25 -5.20 5.22 -8.48
CA GLU A 25 -4.85 6.49 -9.16
C GLU A 25 -4.50 7.63 -8.18
N THR A 26 -5.01 7.59 -6.95
CA THR A 26 -4.74 8.65 -5.97
C THR A 26 -3.41 8.43 -5.23
N ASP A 27 -2.74 7.28 -5.38
CA ASP A 27 -1.40 6.90 -4.86
C ASP A 27 -1.12 7.19 -3.37
N LYS A 28 -2.13 7.57 -2.58
CA LYS A 28 -2.02 7.91 -1.16
C LYS A 28 -1.99 6.67 -0.27
N VAL A 29 -1.22 5.66 -0.65
CA VAL A 29 -1.05 4.46 0.17
C VAL A 29 0.08 4.72 1.16
N THR A 30 -0.29 4.96 2.41
CA THR A 30 0.65 5.12 3.53
C THR A 30 0.63 3.88 4.39
N CYS A 31 1.79 3.50 4.92
CA CYS A 31 1.91 2.33 5.77
C CYS A 31 1.19 2.58 7.11
N PRO A 32 0.18 1.77 7.49
CA PRO A 32 -0.51 1.94 8.77
C PRO A 32 0.36 1.55 9.97
N LYS A 33 1.52 0.90 9.75
CA LYS A 33 2.42 0.45 10.82
C LYS A 33 3.48 1.48 11.20
N CYS A 34 4.05 2.19 10.23
CA CYS A 34 5.12 3.16 10.48
C CYS A 34 4.79 4.58 10.00
N GLY A 35 3.68 4.78 9.29
CA GLY A 35 3.32 6.07 8.70
C GLY A 35 4.15 6.45 7.47
N SER A 36 5.04 5.57 6.99
CA SER A 36 5.83 5.87 5.79
C SER A 36 4.97 5.84 4.54
N GLY A 37 5.17 6.80 3.64
CA GLY A 37 4.57 6.81 2.31
C GLY A 37 5.25 5.86 1.31
N LYS A 38 6.35 5.20 1.70
CA LYS A 38 7.06 4.26 0.81
C LYS A 38 6.44 2.87 0.89
N MET A 39 5.35 2.71 0.16
CA MET A 39 4.68 1.43 -0.05
C MET A 39 4.96 0.97 -1.48
N GLN A 40 5.50 -0.24 -1.65
CA GLN A 40 5.79 -0.85 -2.94
C GLN A 40 4.77 -1.95 -3.20
N GLN A 41 4.11 -1.90 -4.36
CA GLN A 41 3.22 -2.98 -4.78
C GLN A 41 4.07 -4.21 -5.20
N LEU A 42 3.70 -5.39 -4.71
CA LEU A 42 4.27 -6.69 -5.08
C LEU A 42 3.52 -7.34 -6.25
#